data_AF-A0A8H5FWV0-F1
#
_entry.id   AF-A0A8H5FWV0-F1
#
_cell.length_a   1.000
_cell.length_b   1.000
_cell.length_c   1.000
_cell.angle_alpha   90.00
_cell.angle_beta   90.00
_cell.angle_gamma   90.00
#
_symmetry.space_group_name_H-M   'P 1'
#
loop_
_entity.id
_entity.type
_entity.pdbx_description
1 polymer ?
#
loop_
_entity_poly.entity_id
_entity_poly.type
_entity_poly.pdbx_seq_one_letter_code
_entity_poly.pdbx_strand_id
1 'polypeptide(L)'
;MSTTIQVPKEFGYVGAALISTVWLILGQGFIVGRYRKRAKIEYPQMYAELAQVEKSRDALLFNCAQRAHQNTLESIPVIWASTAIVGTQMPVLAASVCGIWTISRISYTLGYLTGNPRKRVNPIYGVGLLGSLGLTATATAYGARWVWEGISAKLGF
;
A
#
# COMPACT_ATOMS: atom_id res chain seq x y z
N MET A 1 0.73 -23.00 28.70
CA MET A 1 -0.45 -23.05 27.79
C MET A 1 0.03 -22.71 26.40
N SER A 2 -0.18 -23.57 25.41
CA SER A 2 0.11 -23.27 23.99
C SER A 2 -1.17 -22.86 23.29
N THR A 3 -1.16 -21.72 22.60
CA THR A 3 -2.26 -21.32 21.72
C THR A 3 -1.94 -21.81 20.31
N THR A 4 -2.75 -22.72 19.79
CA THR A 4 -2.63 -23.19 18.40
C THR A 4 -3.44 -22.30 17.50
N ILE A 5 -2.78 -21.58 16.57
CA ILE A 5 -3.45 -20.80 15.54
C ILE A 5 -3.73 -21.71 14.35
N GLN A 6 -5.00 -22.08 14.17
CA GLN A 6 -5.45 -22.82 12.99
C GLN A 6 -5.66 -21.82 11.84
N VAL A 7 -4.79 -21.87 10.84
CA VAL A 7 -4.84 -20.97 9.69
C VAL A 7 -5.70 -21.63 8.60
N PRO A 8 -6.76 -20.96 8.09
CA PRO A 8 -7.57 -21.50 7.01
C PRO A 8 -6.74 -21.82 5.76
N LYS A 9 -7.14 -22.83 4.98
CA LYS A 9 -6.43 -23.22 3.74
C LYS A 9 -6.29 -22.04 2.77
N GLU A 10 -7.27 -21.14 2.77
CA GLU A 10 -7.39 -19.96 1.93
C GLU A 10 -6.46 -18.82 2.37
N PHE A 11 -5.85 -18.90 3.54
CA PHE A 11 -4.92 -17.87 4.02
C PHE A 11 -3.66 -17.75 3.15
N GLY A 12 -3.34 -18.77 2.34
CA GLY A 12 -2.33 -18.66 1.29
C GLY A 12 -2.56 -17.47 0.35
N TYR A 13 -3.83 -17.09 0.10
CA TYR A 13 -4.17 -15.90 -0.68
C TYR A 13 -3.77 -14.60 0.01
N VAL A 14 -3.86 -14.55 1.34
CA VAL A 14 -3.42 -13.40 2.14
C VAL A 14 -1.91 -13.22 1.98
N GLY A 15 -1.15 -14.31 2.12
CA GLY A 15 0.30 -14.28 1.89
C GLY A 15 0.66 -13.80 0.48
N ALA A 16 0.01 -14.33 -0.55
CA ALA A 16 0.21 -13.90 -1.93
C ALA A 16 -0.11 -12.42 -2.15
N ALA A 17 -1.21 -11.94 -1.55
CA ALA A 17 -1.60 -10.53 -1.63
C ALA A 17 -0.57 -9.61 -0.95
N LEU A 18 -0.07 -9.97 0.24
CA LEU A 18 0.99 -9.21 0.91
C LEU A 18 2.28 -9.19 0.07
N ILE A 19 2.69 -10.32 -0.49
CA ILE A 19 3.87 -10.39 -1.38
C ILE A 19 3.69 -9.52 -2.63
N SER A 20 2.47 -9.39 -3.18
CA SER A 20 2.22 -8.52 -4.33
C SER A 20 2.58 -7.05 -4.05
N THR A 21 2.37 -6.59 -2.80
CA THR A 21 2.74 -5.23 -2.40
C THR A 21 4.26 -5.02 -2.33
N VAL A 22 5.03 -6.06 -2.01
CA VAL A 22 6.50 -6.01 -2.02
C VAL A 22 6.99 -5.79 -3.44
N TRP A 23 6.46 -6.55 -4.40
CA TRP A 23 6.78 -6.37 -5.82
C TRP A 23 6.38 -5.00 -6.35
N LEU A 24 5.26 -4.44 -5.89
CA LEU A 24 4.87 -3.07 -6.18
C LEU A 24 5.92 -2.06 -5.70
N ILE A 25 6.36 -2.15 -4.45
CA ILE A 25 7.37 -1.24 -3.87
C ILE A 25 8.69 -1.37 -4.65
N LEU A 26 9.16 -2.59 -4.91
CA LEU A 26 10.38 -2.83 -5.69
C LEU A 26 10.27 -2.21 -7.09
N GLY A 27 9.15 -2.46 -7.79
CA GLY A 27 8.87 -1.88 -9.11
C GLY A 27 8.90 -0.34 -9.10
N GLN A 28 8.26 0.28 -8.10
CA GLN A 28 8.30 1.73 -7.92
C GLN A 28 9.73 2.24 -7.64
N GLY A 29 10.51 1.53 -6.82
CA GLY A 29 11.92 1.85 -6.56
C GLY A 29 12.78 1.83 -7.81
N PHE A 30 12.60 0.81 -8.67
CA PHE A 30 13.27 0.76 -9.97
C PHE A 30 12.88 1.92 -10.89
N ILE A 31 11.61 2.32 -10.90
CA ILE A 31 11.12 3.48 -11.65
C ILE A 31 11.80 4.77 -11.14
N VAL A 32 11.86 4.97 -9.82
CA VAL A 32 12.57 6.11 -9.20
C VAL A 32 14.04 6.13 -9.64
N GLY A 33 14.74 5.00 -9.54
CA GLY A 33 16.15 4.89 -9.95
C GLY A 33 16.35 5.21 -11.44
N ARG A 34 15.45 4.73 -12.30
CA ARG A 34 15.47 5.01 -13.75
C ARG A 34 15.36 6.50 -14.03
N TYR A 35 14.38 7.19 -13.45
CA TYR A 35 14.19 8.62 -13.68
C TYR A 35 15.27 9.47 -13.02
N ARG A 36 15.78 9.08 -11.85
CA ARG A 36 16.94 9.71 -11.21
C ARG A 36 18.13 9.75 -12.17
N LYS A 37 18.49 8.59 -12.73
CA LYS A 37 19.63 8.47 -13.66
C LYS A 37 19.43 9.34 -14.90
N ARG A 38 18.23 9.36 -15.47
CA ARG A 38 17.90 10.18 -16.64
C ARG A 38 17.97 11.68 -16.34
N ALA A 39 17.51 12.09 -15.17
CA ALA A 39 17.52 13.46 -14.71
C ALA A 39 18.90 13.93 -14.20
N LYS A 40 19.88 13.02 -14.11
CA LYS A 40 21.23 13.28 -13.56
C LYS A 40 21.20 13.88 -12.15
N ILE A 41 20.26 13.43 -11.31
CA ILE A 41 20.16 13.86 -9.92
C ILE A 41 21.05 12.98 -9.05
N GLU A 42 22.14 13.55 -8.55
CA GLU A 42 23.12 12.83 -7.74
C GLU A 42 22.59 12.48 -6.35
N TYR A 43 23.18 11.46 -5.73
CA TYR A 43 22.95 11.18 -4.31
C TYR A 43 23.79 12.15 -3.47
N PRO A 44 23.33 12.58 -2.28
CA PRO A 44 22.15 12.14 -1.54
C PRO A 44 20.87 12.95 -1.85
N GLN A 45 20.83 13.73 -2.93
CA GLN A 45 19.70 14.60 -3.23
C GLN A 45 18.40 13.78 -3.38
N MET A 46 17.39 14.11 -2.55
CA MET A 46 16.16 13.33 -2.47
C MET A 46 15.17 13.65 -3.59
N TYR A 47 15.05 14.94 -3.92
CA TYR A 47 14.16 15.50 -4.94
C TYR A 47 14.94 16.47 -5.82
N ALA A 48 14.61 16.53 -7.10
CA ALA A 48 15.08 17.58 -8.00
C ALA A 48 14.52 18.94 -7.55
N GLU A 49 15.36 19.96 -7.57
CA GLU A 49 14.99 21.35 -7.27
C GLU A 49 14.18 21.97 -8.40
N LEU A 50 13.49 23.08 -8.11
CA LEU A 50 12.64 23.77 -9.09
C LEU A 50 13.42 24.11 -10.38
N ALA A 51 14.63 24.65 -10.25
CA ALA A 51 15.47 24.98 -11.39
C ALA A 51 15.86 23.75 -12.24
N GLN A 52 15.99 22.57 -11.63
CA GLN A 52 16.27 21.31 -12.35
C GLN A 52 15.01 20.77 -13.03
N VAL A 53 13.85 20.89 -12.38
CA VAL A 53 12.54 20.49 -12.90
C VAL A 53 12.14 21.33 -14.11
N GLU A 54 12.35 22.65 -14.06
CA GLU A 54 12.08 23.55 -15.19
C GLU A 54 12.95 23.25 -16.41
N LYS A 55 14.20 22.84 -16.18
CA LYS A 55 15.16 22.50 -17.23
C LYS A 55 14.98 21.09 -17.80
N SER A 56 14.34 20.19 -17.06
CA SER A 56 14.22 18.78 -17.44
C SER A 56 12.90 18.15 -17.03
N ARG A 57 12.12 17.74 -18.03
CA ARG A 57 10.93 16.92 -17.81
C ARG A 57 11.24 15.62 -17.07
N ASP A 58 12.43 15.04 -17.26
CA ASP A 58 12.82 13.83 -16.54
C ASP A 58 13.05 14.10 -15.05
N ALA A 59 13.48 15.31 -14.66
CA ALA A 59 13.58 15.72 -13.27
C ALA A 59 12.20 15.90 -12.63
N LEU A 60 11.22 16.43 -13.38
CA LEU A 60 9.81 16.43 -12.94
C LEU A 60 9.30 15.00 -12.70
N LEU A 61 9.53 14.09 -13.66
CA LEU A 61 9.09 12.70 -13.57
C LEU A 61 9.79 11.94 -12.45
N PHE A 62 11.06 12.26 -12.17
CA PHE A 62 11.77 11.76 -11.00
C PHE A 62 11.05 12.16 -9.69
N ASN A 63 10.71 13.45 -9.52
CA ASN A 63 9.97 13.90 -8.34
C ASN A 63 8.59 13.23 -8.23
N CYS A 64 7.88 13.09 -9.35
CA CYS A 64 6.58 12.39 -9.38
C CYS A 64 6.72 10.91 -8.99
N ALA A 65 7.71 10.20 -9.54
CA ALA A 65 7.98 8.80 -9.21
C ALA A 65 8.34 8.64 -7.72
N GLN A 66 9.22 9.51 -7.21
CA GLN A 66 9.66 9.51 -5.82
C GLN A 66 8.49 9.71 -4.87
N ARG A 67 7.61 10.69 -5.16
CA ARG A 67 6.42 10.92 -4.33
C ARG A 67 5.44 9.75 -4.37
N ALA A 68 5.22 9.15 -5.55
CA ALA A 68 4.34 8.00 -5.68
C ALA A 68 4.85 6.78 -4.88
N HIS A 69 6.17 6.54 -4.90
CA HIS A 69 6.82 5.48 -4.15
C HIS A 69 6.73 5.71 -2.64
N GLN A 70 7.13 6.89 -2.16
CA GLN A 70 7.05 7.26 -0.75
C GLN A 70 5.62 7.17 -0.21
N ASN A 71 4.63 7.65 -0.98
CA ASN A 71 3.25 7.54 -0.57
C ASN A 71 2.75 6.09 -0.46
N THR A 72 3.27 5.18 -1.30
CA THR A 72 2.97 3.74 -1.14
C THR A 72 3.60 3.24 0.14
N LEU A 73 4.87 3.55 0.39
CA LEU A 73 5.58 3.15 1.62
C LEU A 73 4.87 3.62 2.89
N GLU A 74 4.36 4.86 2.91
CA GLU A 74 3.53 5.41 4.01
C GLU A 74 2.27 4.57 4.29
N SER A 75 1.72 3.92 3.25
CA SER A 75 0.46 3.17 3.32
C SER A 75 0.64 1.68 3.63
N ILE A 76 1.85 1.15 3.45
CA ILE A 76 2.15 -0.28 3.58
C ILE A 76 1.89 -0.82 4.99
N PRO A 77 2.30 -0.15 6.09
CA PRO A 77 2.01 -0.63 7.43
C PRO A 77 0.51 -0.79 7.68
N VAL A 78 -0.30 0.16 7.20
CA VAL A 78 -1.75 0.16 7.36
C VAL A 78 -2.38 -0.98 6.57
N ILE A 79 -2.05 -1.12 5.28
CA ILE A 79 -2.65 -2.18 4.46
C ILE A 79 -2.23 -3.57 4.95
N TRP A 80 -0.97 -3.77 5.35
CA TRP A 80 -0.50 -5.05 5.86
C TRP A 80 -1.19 -5.45 7.16
N ALA A 81 -1.26 -4.54 8.13
CA ALA A 81 -1.91 -4.82 9.41
C ALA A 81 -3.40 -5.15 9.21
N SER A 82 -4.11 -4.34 8.43
CA SER A 82 -5.53 -4.53 8.16
C SER A 82 -5.79 -5.84 7.40
N THR A 83 -5.00 -6.15 6.36
CA THR A 83 -5.14 -7.41 5.61
C THR A 83 -4.84 -8.62 6.49
N ALA A 84 -3.80 -8.58 7.33
CA ALA A 84 -3.45 -9.69 8.21
C ALA A 84 -4.56 -9.96 9.24
N ILE A 85 -5.08 -8.92 9.90
CA ILE A 85 -6.16 -9.03 10.89
C ILE A 85 -7.43 -9.59 10.26
N VAL A 86 -7.93 -8.95 9.19
CA VAL A 86 -9.16 -9.38 8.52
C VAL A 86 -8.99 -10.75 7.89
N GLY A 87 -7.79 -11.06 7.38
CA GLY A 87 -7.48 -12.35 6.77
C GLY A 87 -7.63 -13.54 7.71
N THR A 88 -7.57 -13.34 9.04
CA THR A 88 -7.80 -14.43 10.01
C THR A 88 -9.24 -14.92 10.02
N GLN A 89 -10.20 -14.07 9.65
CA GLN A 89 -11.63 -14.38 9.64
C GLN A 89 -12.19 -14.49 8.21
N MET A 90 -11.69 -13.66 7.29
CA MET A 90 -12.16 -13.52 5.91
C MET A 90 -10.98 -13.49 4.91
N PRO A 91 -10.23 -14.60 4.77
CA PRO A 91 -8.97 -14.64 4.02
C PRO A 91 -9.10 -14.24 2.55
N VAL A 92 -10.13 -14.74 1.86
CA VAL A 92 -10.35 -14.43 0.43
C VAL A 92 -10.68 -12.96 0.25
N LEU A 93 -11.59 -12.39 1.06
CA LEU A 93 -11.97 -10.98 0.95
C LEU A 93 -10.80 -10.05 1.26
N ALA A 94 -10.05 -10.33 2.34
CA ALA A 94 -8.88 -9.55 2.71
C ALA A 94 -7.82 -9.55 1.59
N ALA A 95 -7.54 -10.72 1.01
CA ALA A 95 -6.62 -10.88 -0.10
C ALA A 95 -7.10 -10.15 -1.36
N SER A 96 -8.38 -10.26 -1.72
CA SER A 96 -8.95 -9.57 -2.89
C SER A 96 -8.86 -8.05 -2.74
N VAL A 97 -9.20 -7.49 -1.58
CA VAL A 97 -9.14 -6.05 -1.35
C VAL A 97 -7.69 -5.55 -1.38
N CYS A 98 -6.74 -6.29 -0.80
CA CYS A 98 -5.31 -5.97 -0.86
C CYS A 98 -4.77 -6.04 -2.31
N GLY A 99 -5.20 -7.04 -3.10
CA GLY A 99 -4.86 -7.14 -4.52
C GLY A 99 -5.42 -5.98 -5.34
N ILE A 100 -6.69 -5.63 -5.15
CA ILE A 100 -7.31 -4.45 -5.79
C ILE A 100 -6.56 -3.18 -5.41
N TRP A 101 -6.22 -3.01 -4.13
CA TRP A 101 -5.42 -1.89 -3.67
C TRP A 101 -4.06 -1.84 -4.36
N THR A 102 -3.38 -2.98 -4.51
CA THR A 102 -2.08 -3.05 -5.23
C THR A 102 -2.21 -2.58 -6.67
N ILE A 103 -3.23 -3.03 -7.41
CA ILE A 103 -3.52 -2.58 -8.78
C ILE A 103 -3.81 -1.08 -8.81
N SER A 104 -4.56 -0.58 -7.82
CA SER A 104 -4.87 0.85 -7.69
C SER A 104 -3.61 1.71 -7.54
N ARG A 105 -2.61 1.22 -6.78
CA ARG A 105 -1.31 1.89 -6.61
C ARG A 105 -0.46 1.88 -7.87
N ILE A 106 -0.55 0.83 -8.70
CA ILE A 106 0.08 0.82 -10.03
C ILE A 106 -0.53 1.95 -10.88
N SER A 107 -1.86 2.03 -10.94
CA SER A 107 -2.56 3.10 -11.66
C SER A 107 -2.22 4.49 -11.14
N TYR A 108 -2.15 4.67 -9.82
CA TYR A 108 -1.72 5.91 -9.17
C TYR A 108 -0.32 6.34 -9.59
N THR A 109 0.62 5.39 -9.63
CA THR A 109 2.01 5.62 -10.07
C THR A 109 2.05 6.06 -11.53
N LEU A 110 1.36 5.34 -12.41
CA LEU A 110 1.26 5.69 -13.83
C LEU A 110 0.66 7.08 -14.04
N GLY A 111 -0.34 7.45 -13.24
CA GLY A 111 -0.92 8.80 -13.24
C GLY A 111 0.08 9.88 -12.85
N TYR A 112 0.95 9.62 -11.86
CA TYR A 112 2.06 10.52 -11.53
C TYR A 112 3.09 10.62 -12.67
N LEU A 113 3.39 9.52 -13.34
CA LEU A 113 4.37 9.47 -14.44
C LEU A 113 3.91 10.17 -15.72
N THR A 114 2.70 10.73 -15.78
CA THR A 114 2.33 11.65 -16.87
C THR A 114 2.96 13.04 -16.69
N GLY A 115 3.57 13.33 -15.54
CA GLY A 115 4.07 14.66 -15.17
C GLY A 115 2.98 15.66 -14.79
N ASN A 116 1.73 15.20 -14.65
CA ASN A 116 0.63 16.02 -14.14
C ASN A 116 0.10 15.38 -12.86
N PRO A 117 0.43 15.95 -11.68
CA PRO A 117 0.01 15.38 -10.39
C PRO A 117 -1.48 15.17 -10.23
N ARG A 118 -2.35 15.86 -11.00
CA ARG A 118 -3.81 15.68 -10.93
C ARG A 118 -4.26 14.34 -11.49
N LYS A 119 -3.52 13.74 -12.44
CA LYS A 119 -3.87 12.46 -13.06
C LYS A 119 -3.65 11.24 -12.16
N ARG A 120 -3.02 11.42 -10.99
CA ARG A 120 -2.82 10.36 -9.99
C ARG A 120 -4.15 9.84 -9.40
N VAL A 121 -5.13 10.72 -9.25
CA VAL A 121 -6.45 10.35 -8.73
C VAL A 121 -7.33 10.03 -9.92
N ASN A 122 -7.64 8.75 -10.07
CA ASN A 122 -8.51 8.22 -11.10
C ASN A 122 -9.48 7.20 -10.48
N PRO A 123 -10.53 6.76 -11.19
CA PRO A 123 -11.51 5.85 -10.63
C PRO A 123 -10.91 4.54 -10.08
N ILE A 124 -9.87 3.99 -10.73
CA ILE A 124 -9.19 2.77 -10.28
C ILE A 124 -8.53 3.00 -8.92
N TYR A 125 -7.80 4.11 -8.75
CA TYR A 125 -7.25 4.52 -7.46
C TYR A 125 -8.35 4.71 -6.41
N GLY A 126 -9.46 5.35 -6.79
CA GLY A 126 -10.61 5.59 -5.90
C GLY A 126 -11.19 4.30 -5.33
N VAL A 127 -11.37 3.26 -6.16
CA VAL A 127 -11.84 1.94 -5.71
C VAL A 127 -10.87 1.32 -4.71
N GLY A 128 -9.57 1.36 -4.98
CA GLY A 128 -8.57 0.83 -4.05
C GLY A 128 -8.53 1.61 -2.73
N LEU A 129 -8.68 2.94 -2.77
CA LEU A 129 -8.75 3.77 -1.56
C LEU A 129 -9.96 3.40 -0.69
N LEU A 130 -11.16 3.34 -1.28
CA LEU A 130 -12.37 2.93 -0.58
C LEU A 130 -12.25 1.52 0.00
N GLY A 131 -11.69 0.58 -0.78
CA GLY A 131 -11.38 -0.77 -0.32
C GLY A 131 -10.47 -0.79 0.90
N SER A 132 -9.38 -0.01 0.90
CA SER A 132 -8.46 0.07 2.04
C SER A 132 -9.08 0.68 3.30
N LEU A 133 -9.98 1.64 3.15
CA LEU A 133 -10.73 2.23 4.26
C LEU A 133 -11.70 1.20 4.86
N GLY A 134 -12.45 0.49 4.02
CA GLY A 134 -13.33 -0.59 4.46
C GLY A 134 -12.57 -1.72 5.15
N LEU A 135 -11.41 -2.10 4.61
CA LEU A 135 -10.55 -3.12 5.19
C LEU A 135 -10.03 -2.69 6.58
N THR A 136 -9.61 -1.44 6.71
CA THR A 136 -9.12 -0.90 7.99
C THR A 136 -10.24 -0.78 9.02
N ALA A 137 -11.43 -0.33 8.61
CA ALA A 137 -12.59 -0.31 9.50
C ALA A 137 -12.96 -1.72 10.01
N THR A 138 -12.91 -2.72 9.12
CA THR A 138 -13.18 -4.13 9.47
C THR A 138 -12.11 -4.67 10.43
N ALA A 139 -10.84 -4.36 10.19
CA ALA A 139 -9.74 -4.73 11.09
C ALA A 139 -9.92 -4.13 12.49
N THR A 140 -10.30 -2.84 12.56
CA THR A 140 -10.61 -2.17 13.83
C THR A 140 -11.78 -2.84 14.56
N ALA A 141 -12.84 -3.20 13.85
CA ALA A 141 -13.98 -3.89 14.45
C ALA A 141 -13.60 -5.26 15.03
N TYR A 142 -12.78 -6.05 14.32
CA TYR A 142 -12.27 -7.31 14.86
C TYR A 142 -11.32 -7.11 16.05
N GLY A 143 -10.42 -6.13 15.98
CA GLY A 143 -9.55 -5.80 17.11
C GLY A 143 -10.35 -5.40 18.36
N ALA A 144 -11.38 -4.57 18.20
CA ALA A 144 -12.28 -4.19 19.28
C ALA A 144 -13.04 -5.41 19.85
N ARG A 145 -13.53 -6.29 18.98
CA ARG A 145 -14.22 -7.52 19.40
C ARG A 145 -13.30 -8.44 20.23
N TRP A 146 -12.06 -8.65 19.80
CA TRP A 146 -11.11 -9.47 20.56
C TRP A 146 -10.79 -8.90 21.94
N VAL A 147 -10.64 -7.58 22.04
CA VAL A 147 -10.44 -6.89 23.33
C VAL A 147 -11.67 -7.09 24.22
N TRP A 148 -12.87 -6.92 23.68
CA TRP A 148 -14.12 -7.13 24.41
C TRP A 148 -14.26 -8.54 24.93
N GLU A 149 -14.10 -9.56 24.07
CA GLU A 149 -14.14 -10.98 24.44
C GLU A 149 -13.12 -11.30 25.55
N GLY A 150 -11.91 -10.75 25.46
CA GLY A 150 -10.87 -10.94 26.47
C GLY A 150 -11.19 -10.29 27.83
N ILE A 151 -11.92 -9.17 27.83
CA ILE A 151 -12.38 -8.50 29.06
C ILE A 151 -13.56 -9.27 29.66
N SER A 152 -14.57 -9.60 28.87
CA SER A 152 -15.73 -10.41 29.26
C SER A 152 -15.33 -11.73 29.92
N ALA A 153 -14.40 -12.47 29.30
CA ALA A 153 -13.92 -13.74 29.85
C ALA A 153 -13.24 -13.61 31.22
N LYS A 154 -12.60 -12.46 31.52
CA LYS A 154 -11.99 -12.20 32.82
C LYS A 154 -12.98 -11.75 33.89
N LEU A 155 -14.06 -11.07 33.47
CA LEU A 155 -15.04 -10.48 34.39
C LEU A 155 -16.27 -11.36 34.62
N GLY A 156 -16.42 -12.46 33.86
CA GLY A 156 -17.42 -13.50 34.12
C GLY A 156 -18.82 -13.21 33.56
N PHE A 157 -18.92 -12.41 32.51
CA PHE A 157 -20.15 -12.12 31.77
C PHE A 157 -19.94 -12.15 30.26
#